data_AF-A0AAN8FMA4-F1
#
_entry.id   AF-A0AAN8FMA4-F1
#
_cell.length_a   1.000
_cell.length_b   1.000
_cell.length_c   1.000
_cell.angle_alpha   90.00
_cell.angle_beta   90.00
_cell.angle_gamma   90.00
#
_symmetry.space_group_name_H-M   'P 1'
#
loop_
_entity.id
_entity.type
_entity.pdbx_description
1 polymer ?
#
loop_
_entity_poly.entity_id
_entity_poly.type
_entity_poly.pdbx_seq_one_letter_code
_entity_poly.pdbx_strand_id
1 'polypeptide(L)'
;MPRNVWTDWKGMLNVRRRRQLESDDERETRPHLSARIPQRRRATESVEQRVARSQTEAVRLLRRRQSESSEIRAVRLQTDAQRHQQRRSLEDEHERFARLRSNALANYLRRYRPSDSIGVAMRVRVDRTNYLGGLDQRCTNCGALHFCYEVKANHPDHFRERYLKQLFVSELGASEEQRRYQRDFMGNKRSFNSALAMASMGAHVDTPHGRGPYCFRFHGQVHHRLGPLHPKEGKSRLYGQIYILDTELAVHQRMGNARNAECNPQLM
;
A
#
# COMPACT_ATOMS: atom_id res chain seq x y z
N MET A 1 54.71 13.10 12.20
CA MET A 1 55.16 14.51 12.20
C MET A 1 53.96 15.41 12.00
N PRO A 2 53.69 16.39 12.88
CA PRO A 2 52.53 17.27 12.75
C PRO A 2 52.75 18.25 11.60
N ARG A 3 51.77 18.35 10.69
CA ARG A 3 51.78 19.39 9.64
C ARG A 3 51.65 20.75 10.31
N ASN A 4 52.59 21.66 10.01
CA ASN A 4 52.57 23.03 10.52
C ASN A 4 51.34 23.79 10.00
N VAL A 5 50.42 24.12 10.90
CA VAL A 5 49.18 24.88 10.60
C VAL A 5 49.46 26.24 9.94
N TRP A 6 50.64 26.82 10.21
CA TRP A 6 51.11 28.10 9.67
C TRP A 6 51.49 28.05 8.18
N THR A 7 52.02 26.93 7.67
CA THR A 7 52.35 26.80 6.24
C THR A 7 51.11 26.60 5.39
N ASP A 8 50.07 25.96 5.94
CA ASP A 8 48.78 25.74 5.29
C ASP A 8 48.00 27.05 5.10
N TRP A 9 48.00 27.93 6.11
CA TRP A 9 47.38 29.26 6.02
C TRP A 9 48.02 30.17 4.98
N LYS A 10 49.36 30.22 4.92
CA LYS A 10 50.08 30.96 3.86
C LYS A 10 49.78 30.40 2.47
N GLY A 11 49.66 29.07 2.34
CA GLY A 11 49.22 28.41 1.10
C GLY A 11 47.81 28.81 0.67
N MET A 12 46.85 28.80 1.59
CA MET A 12 45.46 29.20 1.32
C MET A 12 45.34 30.67 0.90
N LEU A 13 46.08 31.57 1.55
CA LEU A 13 46.14 32.99 1.20
C LEU A 13 46.75 33.22 -0.19
N ASN A 14 47.80 32.47 -0.54
CA ASN A 14 48.43 32.55 -1.86
C ASN A 14 47.51 32.02 -2.97
N VAL A 15 46.76 30.95 -2.72
CA VAL A 15 45.73 30.46 -3.67
C VAL A 15 44.63 31.49 -3.84
N ARG A 16 44.14 32.09 -2.75
CA ARG A 16 43.10 33.15 -2.83
C ARG A 16 43.58 34.36 -3.62
N ARG A 17 44.82 34.82 -3.38
CA ARG A 17 45.43 35.93 -4.11
C ARG A 17 45.59 35.60 -5.60
N ARG A 18 46.07 34.41 -5.93
CA ARG A 18 46.20 33.95 -7.32
C ARG A 18 44.85 33.94 -8.04
N ARG A 19 43.77 33.50 -7.37
CA ARG A 19 42.40 33.51 -7.93
C ARG A 19 41.84 34.90 -8.23
N GLN A 20 42.29 35.92 -7.49
CA GLN A 20 41.89 37.31 -7.71
C GLN A 20 42.64 37.95 -8.88
N LEU A 21 43.81 37.42 -9.21
CA LEU A 21 44.67 37.89 -10.30
C LEU A 21 44.54 37.03 -11.58
N GLU A 22 43.70 35.99 -11.56
CA GLU A 22 43.37 35.17 -12.74
C GLU A 22 42.73 36.05 -13.82
N SER A 23 43.18 35.91 -15.06
CA SER A 23 42.48 36.47 -16.22
C SER A 23 41.13 35.76 -16.45
N ASP A 24 40.25 36.35 -17.25
CA ASP A 24 38.96 35.72 -17.57
C ASP A 24 39.14 34.36 -18.27
N ASP A 25 40.09 34.25 -19.21
CA ASP A 25 40.44 32.97 -19.86
C ASP A 25 40.96 31.92 -18.87
N GLU A 26 41.80 32.33 -17.91
CA GLU A 26 42.31 31.43 -16.87
C GLU A 26 41.19 30.97 -15.93
N ARG A 27 40.25 31.87 -15.62
CA ARG A 27 39.09 31.58 -14.77
C ARG A 27 38.13 30.61 -15.45
N GLU A 28 37.93 30.73 -16.76
CA GLU A 28 37.09 29.83 -17.57
C GLU A 28 37.73 28.44 -17.75
N THR A 29 39.03 28.36 -18.01
CA THR A 29 39.72 27.09 -18.28
C THR A 29 40.03 26.28 -17.01
N ARG A 30 40.21 26.94 -15.86
CA ARG A 30 40.60 26.28 -14.60
C ARG A 30 39.64 25.18 -14.12
N PRO A 31 38.29 25.32 -14.13
CA PRO A 31 37.39 24.23 -13.78
C PRO A 31 37.64 22.97 -14.61
N HIS A 32 37.84 23.11 -15.92
CA HIS A 32 38.16 21.99 -16.81
C HIS A 32 39.47 21.33 -16.43
N LEU A 33 40.53 22.11 -16.19
CA LEU A 33 41.83 21.58 -15.77
C LEU A 33 41.77 20.89 -14.40
N SER A 34 41.05 21.48 -13.44
CA SER A 34 40.88 20.94 -12.09
C SER A 34 40.08 19.63 -12.07
N ALA A 35 39.18 19.42 -13.04
CA ALA A 35 38.38 18.21 -13.17
C ALA A 35 39.17 17.01 -13.75
N ARG A 36 40.30 17.25 -14.46
CA ARG A 36 41.07 16.18 -15.14
C ARG A 36 41.60 15.13 -14.17
N ILE A 37 42.09 15.55 -12.99
CA ILE A 37 42.69 14.64 -12.01
C ILE A 37 41.63 13.73 -11.38
N PRO A 38 40.50 14.24 -10.86
CA PRO A 38 39.38 13.39 -10.41
C PRO A 38 38.83 12.48 -11.51
N GLN A 39 38.71 12.96 -12.75
CA GLN A 39 38.22 12.15 -13.88
C GLN A 39 39.16 10.98 -14.19
N ARG A 40 40.47 11.22 -14.27
CA ARG A 40 41.47 10.16 -14.48
C ARG A 40 41.44 9.13 -13.35
N ARG A 41 41.38 9.59 -12.10
CA ARG A 41 41.23 8.69 -10.94
C ARG A 41 39.99 7.82 -11.06
N ARG A 42 38.83 8.40 -11.42
CA ARG A 42 37.57 7.68 -11.63
C ARG A 42 37.62 6.67 -12.77
N ALA A 43 38.38 6.96 -13.82
CA ALA A 43 38.54 6.04 -14.95
C ALA A 43 39.32 4.77 -14.57
N THR A 44 40.23 4.87 -13.60
CA THR A 44 41.06 3.74 -13.13
C THR A 44 40.57 3.14 -11.80
N GLU A 45 39.42 3.58 -11.28
CA GLU A 45 38.84 3.08 -10.02
C GLU A 45 38.42 1.61 -10.14
N SER A 46 38.77 0.80 -9.13
CA SER A 46 38.20 -0.55 -8.98
C SER A 46 36.70 -0.50 -8.63
N VAL A 47 36.00 -1.63 -8.76
CA VAL A 47 34.58 -1.74 -8.40
C VAL A 47 34.35 -1.38 -6.93
N GLU A 48 35.20 -1.89 -6.03
CA GLU A 48 35.12 -1.60 -4.59
C GLU A 48 35.33 -0.12 -4.28
N GLN A 49 36.34 0.50 -4.91
CA GLN A 49 36.61 1.93 -4.76
C GLN A 49 35.45 2.78 -5.26
N ARG A 50 34.82 2.38 -6.37
CA ARG A 50 33.63 3.03 -6.92
C ARG A 50 32.43 2.92 -5.98
N VAL A 51 32.20 1.76 -5.38
CA VAL A 51 31.12 1.54 -4.40
C VAL A 51 31.36 2.39 -3.14
N ALA A 52 32.58 2.37 -2.59
CA ALA A 52 32.93 3.19 -1.43
C ALA A 52 32.76 4.70 -1.71
N ARG A 53 33.17 5.17 -2.89
CA ARG A 53 32.93 6.56 -3.31
C ARG A 53 31.43 6.87 -3.42
N SER A 54 30.65 5.98 -4.03
CA SER A 54 29.20 6.16 -4.14
C SER A 54 28.51 6.23 -2.77
N GLN A 55 28.94 5.40 -1.82
CA GLN A 55 28.41 5.40 -0.45
C GLN A 55 28.77 6.69 0.29
N THR A 56 30.03 7.14 0.21
CA THR A 56 30.47 8.39 0.86
C THR A 56 29.77 9.62 0.26
N GLU A 57 29.60 9.67 -1.07
CA GLU A 57 28.82 10.71 -1.75
C GLU A 57 27.34 10.68 -1.30
N ALA A 58 26.73 9.50 -1.18
CA ALA A 58 25.36 9.35 -0.70
C ALA A 58 25.18 9.89 0.73
N VAL A 59 26.09 9.56 1.65
CA VAL A 59 26.06 10.06 3.03
C VAL A 59 26.20 11.58 3.08
N ARG A 60 27.10 12.16 2.27
CA ARG A 60 27.27 13.62 2.19
C ARG A 60 25.99 14.31 1.70
N LEU A 61 25.36 13.76 0.66
CA LEU A 61 24.10 14.30 0.12
C LEU A 61 22.94 14.18 1.13
N LEU A 62 22.86 13.07 1.86
CA LEU A 62 21.86 12.88 2.92
C LEU A 62 22.01 13.92 4.03
N ARG A 63 23.23 14.12 4.55
CA ARG A 63 23.49 15.15 5.58
C ARG A 63 23.12 16.54 5.09
N ARG A 64 23.47 16.89 3.85
CA ARG A 64 23.07 18.19 3.26
C ARG A 64 21.56 18.35 3.22
N ARG A 65 20.83 17.32 2.77
CA ARG A 65 19.35 17.33 2.68
C ARG A 65 18.68 17.43 4.06
N GLN A 66 19.29 16.88 5.10
CA GLN A 66 18.79 16.99 6.47
C GLN A 66 18.94 18.39 7.03
N SER A 67 19.98 19.13 6.64
CA SER A 67 20.22 20.51 7.05
C SER A 67 19.63 21.56 6.09
N GLU A 68 18.84 21.16 5.08
CA GLU A 68 18.23 22.09 4.13
C GLU A 68 17.07 22.86 4.79
N SER A 69 16.98 24.17 4.55
CA SER A 69 15.79 24.96 4.90
C SER A 69 14.59 24.56 4.03
N SER A 70 13.38 24.95 4.46
CA SER A 70 12.14 24.73 3.70
C SER A 70 12.22 25.32 2.29
N GLU A 71 12.75 26.53 2.15
CA GLU A 71 12.93 27.26 0.89
C GLU A 71 13.89 26.52 -0.05
N ILE A 72 15.07 26.12 0.45
CA ILE A 72 16.05 25.38 -0.35
C ILE A 72 15.50 24.02 -0.78
N ARG A 73 14.75 23.35 0.12
CA ARG A 73 14.07 22.09 -0.19
C ARG A 73 13.04 22.27 -1.30
N ALA A 74 12.24 23.35 -1.26
CA ALA A 74 11.23 23.63 -2.27
C ALA A 74 11.87 23.87 -3.65
N VAL A 75 12.91 24.69 -3.72
CA VAL A 75 13.66 24.95 -4.97
C VAL A 75 14.25 23.67 -5.53
N ARG A 76 14.85 22.81 -4.69
CA ARG A 76 15.41 21.52 -5.13
C ARG A 76 14.33 20.62 -5.72
N LEU A 77 13.18 20.47 -5.04
CA LEU A 77 12.08 19.63 -5.51
C LEU A 77 11.49 20.15 -6.83
N GLN A 78 11.34 21.47 -6.97
CA GLN A 78 10.86 22.09 -8.20
C GLN A 78 11.83 21.86 -9.37
N THR A 79 13.13 22.03 -9.12
CA THR A 79 14.18 21.79 -10.12
C THR A 79 14.23 20.30 -10.52
N ASP A 80 14.11 19.39 -9.56
CA ASP A 80 14.03 17.95 -9.82
C ASP A 80 12.80 17.62 -10.69
N ALA A 81 11.63 18.16 -10.36
CA ALA A 81 10.40 17.97 -11.12
C ALA A 81 10.53 18.45 -12.56
N GLN A 82 11.06 19.66 -12.78
CA GLN A 82 11.30 20.23 -14.11
C GLN A 82 12.26 19.35 -14.93
N ARG A 83 13.37 18.89 -14.33
CA ARG A 83 14.30 17.97 -15.00
C ARG A 83 13.64 16.64 -15.38
N HIS A 84 12.80 16.08 -14.51
CA HIS A 84 12.07 14.86 -14.81
C HIS A 84 11.03 15.08 -15.92
N GLN A 85 10.38 16.23 -15.97
CA GLN A 85 9.44 16.59 -17.03
C GLN A 85 10.14 16.74 -18.38
N GLN A 86 11.23 17.50 -18.44
CA GLN A 86 12.01 17.68 -19.68
C GLN A 86 12.57 16.36 -20.22
N ARG A 87 13.07 15.49 -19.35
CA ARG A 87 13.50 14.15 -19.77
C ARG A 87 12.35 13.35 -20.37
N ARG A 88 11.17 13.38 -19.73
CA ARG A 88 9.97 12.68 -20.22
C ARG A 88 9.44 13.22 -21.55
N SER A 89 9.61 14.50 -21.83
CA SER A 89 9.22 15.07 -23.13
C SER A 89 10.15 14.68 -24.26
N LEU A 90 11.38 14.27 -23.94
CA LEU A 90 12.39 13.82 -24.91
C LEU A 90 12.49 12.30 -25.02
N GLU A 91 11.70 11.55 -24.22
CA GLU A 91 11.68 10.08 -24.24
C GLU A 91 11.16 9.57 -25.59
N ASP A 92 11.84 8.57 -26.15
CA ASP A 92 11.31 7.79 -27.26
C ASP A 92 10.27 6.74 -26.77
N GLU A 93 9.62 6.04 -27.71
CA GLU A 93 8.59 5.06 -27.35
C GLU A 93 9.13 3.88 -26.52
N HIS A 94 10.35 3.43 -26.81
CA HIS A 94 10.95 2.29 -26.12
C HIS A 94 11.32 2.67 -24.67
N GLU A 95 11.94 3.82 -24.47
CA GLU A 95 12.24 4.40 -23.15
C GLU A 95 10.97 4.64 -22.33
N ARG A 96 9.93 5.18 -22.97
CA ARG A 96 8.62 5.37 -22.34
C ARG A 96 8.01 4.04 -21.90
N PHE A 97 8.05 3.02 -22.74
CA PHE A 97 7.54 1.69 -22.42
C PHE A 97 8.31 1.05 -21.26
N ALA A 98 9.64 1.10 -21.28
CA ALA A 98 10.48 0.59 -20.20
C ALA A 98 10.18 1.29 -18.85
N ARG A 99 10.03 2.62 -18.85
CA ARG A 99 9.66 3.39 -17.66
C ARG A 99 8.28 3.00 -17.12
N LEU A 100 7.27 2.89 -17.99
CA LEU A 100 5.92 2.51 -17.58
C LEU A 100 5.87 1.10 -17.01
N ARG A 101 6.57 0.14 -17.64
CA ARG A 101 6.70 -1.23 -17.15
C ARG A 101 7.39 -1.29 -15.79
N SER A 102 8.49 -0.56 -15.61
CA SER A 102 9.20 -0.46 -14.32
C SER A 102 8.32 0.15 -13.23
N ASN A 103 7.58 1.23 -13.53
CA ASN A 103 6.62 1.83 -12.61
C ASN A 103 5.49 0.87 -12.23
N ALA A 104 4.94 0.11 -13.19
CA ALA A 104 3.91 -0.88 -12.94
C ALA A 104 4.42 -1.99 -12.01
N LEU A 105 5.62 -2.51 -12.25
CA LEU A 105 6.24 -3.51 -11.40
C LEU A 105 6.52 -2.97 -9.98
N ALA A 106 7.06 -1.76 -9.87
CA ALA A 106 7.31 -1.13 -8.57
C ALA A 106 6.01 -0.91 -7.78
N ASN A 107 4.93 -0.50 -8.45
CA ASN A 107 3.61 -0.37 -7.83
C ASN A 107 3.04 -1.71 -7.39
N TYR A 108 3.18 -2.75 -8.23
CA TYR A 108 2.80 -4.12 -7.87
C TYR A 108 3.55 -4.57 -6.62
N LEU A 109 4.88 -4.50 -6.63
CA LEU A 109 5.71 -4.90 -5.49
C LEU A 109 5.42 -4.08 -4.23
N ARG A 110 5.05 -2.79 -4.35
CA ARG A 110 4.64 -1.98 -3.19
C ARG A 110 3.29 -2.41 -2.62
N ARG A 111 2.31 -2.74 -3.46
CA ARG A 111 0.98 -3.19 -3.03
C ARG A 111 1.02 -4.57 -2.38
N TYR A 112 1.82 -5.47 -2.94
CA TYR A 112 1.98 -6.84 -2.47
C TYR A 112 3.21 -7.01 -1.59
N ARG A 113 3.82 -5.90 -1.15
CA ARG A 113 4.92 -5.97 -0.18
C ARG A 113 4.35 -6.63 1.07
N PRO A 114 4.96 -7.73 1.56
CA PRO A 114 4.61 -8.26 2.87
C PRO A 114 4.76 -7.13 3.87
N SER A 115 3.63 -6.64 4.38
CA SER A 115 3.62 -5.63 5.41
C SER A 115 3.67 -6.41 6.71
N ASP A 116 4.79 -6.34 7.42
CA ASP A 116 4.77 -6.50 8.87
C ASP A 116 4.00 -5.29 9.40
N SER A 117 2.67 -5.39 9.40
CA SER A 117 1.82 -4.36 9.97
C SER A 117 2.11 -4.33 11.47
N ILE A 118 2.97 -3.41 11.91
CA ILE A 118 3.04 -2.95 13.29
C ILE A 118 1.75 -2.15 13.50
N GLY A 119 0.65 -2.84 13.76
CA GLY A 119 -0.68 -2.26 13.93
C GLY A 119 -1.53 -3.13 14.84
N VAL A 120 -2.10 -2.48 15.85
CA VAL A 120 -3.06 -2.85 16.92
C VAL A 120 -3.96 -4.10 16.74
N ALA A 121 -4.20 -4.61 15.53
CA ALA A 121 -5.07 -5.76 15.29
C ALA A 121 -4.26 -7.03 14.96
N MET A 122 -4.27 -7.99 15.90
CA MET A 122 -3.68 -9.35 15.89
C MET A 122 -2.28 -9.52 15.26
N ARG A 123 -1.33 -9.90 16.13
CA ARG A 123 0.09 -10.14 15.79
C ARG A 123 0.37 -11.37 14.94
N VAL A 124 -0.62 -12.23 14.71
CA VAL A 124 -0.48 -13.44 13.92
C VAL A 124 -1.73 -13.61 13.08
N ARG A 125 -1.64 -13.33 11.78
CA ARG A 125 -2.55 -13.92 10.81
C ARG A 125 -1.98 -15.29 10.48
N VAL A 126 -2.38 -16.31 11.22
CA VAL A 126 -2.27 -17.68 10.69
C VAL A 126 -3.34 -17.74 9.62
N ASP A 127 -2.98 -17.31 8.42
CA ASP A 127 -3.84 -17.52 7.26
C ASP A 127 -3.85 -19.02 7.03
N ARG A 128 -4.84 -19.72 7.60
CA ARG A 128 -5.17 -21.07 7.13
C ARG A 128 -5.64 -20.85 5.70
N THR A 129 -4.76 -21.10 4.74
CA THR A 129 -5.09 -21.02 3.32
C THR A 129 -6.18 -22.05 3.07
N ASN A 130 -7.43 -21.59 3.03
CA ASN A 130 -8.57 -22.42 2.68
C ASN A 130 -8.50 -22.70 1.18
N TYR A 131 -7.65 -23.65 0.78
CA TYR A 131 -7.47 -24.05 -0.59
C TYR A 131 -8.61 -24.98 -1.02
N LEU A 132 -9.47 -24.47 -1.89
CA LEU A 132 -10.65 -25.17 -2.42
C LEU A 132 -10.32 -26.14 -3.57
N GLY A 133 -9.03 -26.36 -3.87
CA GLY A 133 -8.61 -27.06 -5.09
C GLY A 133 -8.56 -26.15 -6.33
N GLY A 134 -8.36 -26.75 -7.50
CA GLY A 134 -8.39 -26.06 -8.78
C GLY A 134 -9.82 -25.75 -9.24
N LEU A 135 -9.98 -24.71 -10.08
CA LEU A 135 -11.22 -24.38 -10.77
C LEU A 135 -11.29 -25.15 -12.11
N ASP A 136 -11.31 -26.49 -12.02
CA ASP A 136 -11.14 -27.39 -13.15
C ASP A 136 -12.35 -28.30 -13.41
N GLN A 137 -13.35 -28.30 -12.51
CA GLN A 137 -14.50 -29.16 -12.67
C GLN A 137 -15.49 -28.57 -13.66
N ARG A 138 -15.50 -29.13 -14.88
CA ARG A 138 -16.42 -28.69 -15.92
C ARG A 138 -17.82 -29.24 -15.68
N CYS A 139 -18.77 -28.33 -15.58
CA CYS A 139 -20.19 -28.63 -15.57
C CYS A 139 -20.62 -29.31 -16.89
N THR A 140 -21.33 -30.43 -16.80
CA THR A 140 -21.90 -31.15 -17.95
C THR A 140 -23.08 -30.45 -18.62
N ASN A 141 -23.80 -29.56 -17.92
CA ASN A 141 -25.02 -28.91 -18.43
C ASN A 141 -24.77 -27.52 -19.05
N CYS A 142 -23.88 -26.70 -18.49
CA CYS A 142 -23.58 -25.34 -18.97
C CYS A 142 -22.10 -25.11 -19.32
N GLY A 143 -21.21 -26.09 -19.05
CA GLY A 143 -19.79 -25.98 -19.39
C GLY A 143 -18.97 -25.05 -18.49
N ALA A 144 -19.57 -24.42 -17.47
CA ALA A 144 -18.85 -23.60 -16.50
C ALA A 144 -17.84 -24.43 -15.70
N LEU A 145 -16.71 -23.81 -15.33
CA LEU A 145 -15.71 -24.42 -14.45
C LEU A 145 -16.06 -24.13 -12.99
N HIS A 146 -15.99 -25.15 -12.16
CA HIS A 146 -16.31 -25.12 -10.73
C HIS A 146 -15.14 -25.65 -9.91
N PHE A 147 -15.10 -25.29 -8.62
CA PHE A 147 -14.24 -25.98 -7.66
C PHE A 147 -14.83 -27.36 -7.33
N CYS A 148 -13.98 -28.34 -6.99
CA CYS A 148 -14.41 -29.71 -6.70
C CYS A 148 -15.46 -29.82 -5.58
N TYR A 149 -15.48 -28.87 -4.65
CA TYR A 149 -16.45 -28.81 -3.56
C TYR A 149 -17.77 -28.11 -3.92
N GLU A 150 -17.88 -27.50 -5.10
CA GLU A 150 -19.10 -26.83 -5.59
C GLU A 150 -19.99 -27.75 -6.45
N VAL A 151 -19.45 -28.84 -6.98
CA VAL A 151 -20.12 -29.70 -7.96
C VAL A 151 -21.13 -30.65 -7.30
N LYS A 152 -22.36 -30.67 -7.82
CA LYS A 152 -23.38 -31.68 -7.47
C LYS A 152 -23.39 -32.82 -8.49
N ALA A 153 -23.82 -34.00 -8.06
CA ALA A 153 -24.07 -35.13 -8.95
C ALA A 153 -25.12 -34.84 -10.06
N ASN A 154 -26.14 -34.00 -9.81
CA ASN A 154 -27.33 -33.86 -10.69
C ASN A 154 -27.72 -32.41 -11.12
N HIS A 155 -26.77 -31.45 -11.19
CA HIS A 155 -26.92 -30.08 -11.77
C HIS A 155 -28.15 -29.21 -11.29
N PRO A 156 -28.57 -28.12 -11.97
CA PRO A 156 -28.27 -26.66 -11.84
C PRO A 156 -28.91 -25.93 -10.63
N ASP A 157 -28.56 -24.66 -10.40
CA ASP A 157 -29.31 -23.66 -9.58
C ASP A 157 -29.22 -23.65 -8.05
N HIS A 158 -28.39 -24.46 -7.40
CA HIS A 158 -28.16 -24.28 -5.95
C HIS A 158 -26.69 -24.51 -5.60
N PHE A 159 -25.96 -23.42 -5.36
CA PHE A 159 -24.69 -23.47 -4.64
C PHE A 159 -24.96 -24.10 -3.27
N ARG A 160 -24.26 -25.19 -2.93
CA ARG A 160 -24.25 -25.62 -1.53
C ARG A 160 -23.40 -24.62 -0.76
N GLU A 161 -24.03 -23.82 0.08
CA GLU A 161 -23.37 -23.07 1.16
C GLU A 161 -22.72 -24.01 2.22
N ARG A 162 -22.59 -25.33 1.96
CA ARG A 162 -22.06 -26.30 2.93
C ARG A 162 -20.61 -26.02 3.29
N TYR A 163 -19.78 -25.67 2.32
CA TYR A 163 -18.37 -25.42 2.58
C TYR A 163 -18.14 -24.09 3.29
N LEU A 164 -18.83 -23.02 2.87
CA LEU A 164 -18.81 -21.74 3.60
C LEU A 164 -19.30 -21.93 5.04
N LYS A 165 -20.34 -22.75 5.26
CA LYS A 165 -20.77 -23.11 6.61
C LYS A 165 -19.69 -23.86 7.38
N GLN A 166 -18.99 -24.79 6.75
CA GLN A 166 -17.86 -25.51 7.37
C GLN A 166 -16.71 -24.57 7.76
N LEU A 167 -16.45 -23.48 7.03
CA LEU A 167 -15.46 -22.46 7.43
C LEU A 167 -15.82 -21.78 8.77
N PHE A 168 -17.11 -21.72 9.11
CA PHE A 168 -17.61 -21.14 10.36
C PHE A 168 -17.97 -22.21 11.41
N VAL A 169 -17.85 -23.51 11.10
CA VAL A 169 -18.13 -24.60 12.03
C VAL A 169 -16.82 -25.13 12.59
N SER A 170 -16.58 -24.94 13.89
CA SER A 170 -15.44 -25.56 14.55
C SER A 170 -15.54 -27.09 14.48
N GLU A 171 -14.38 -27.70 14.24
CA GLU A 171 -14.14 -29.13 14.12
C GLU A 171 -14.65 -29.94 15.34
N LEU A 172 -14.76 -31.26 15.14
CA LEU A 172 -15.04 -32.27 16.16
C LEU A 172 -14.10 -32.08 17.37
N GLY A 173 -14.56 -31.34 18.40
CA GLY A 173 -13.73 -30.94 19.54
C GLY A 173 -14.06 -29.56 20.13
N ALA A 174 -14.90 -28.76 19.46
CA ALA A 174 -15.30 -27.44 19.94
C ALA A 174 -15.96 -27.48 21.33
N SER A 175 -15.56 -26.56 22.22
CA SER A 175 -16.17 -26.36 23.53
C SER A 175 -17.64 -25.95 23.39
N GLU A 176 -18.43 -26.15 24.44
CA GLU A 176 -19.86 -25.76 24.44
C GLU A 176 -20.03 -24.26 24.19
N GLU A 177 -19.12 -23.45 24.72
CA GLU A 177 -19.06 -22.01 24.52
C GLU A 177 -18.81 -21.64 23.04
N GLN A 178 -17.84 -22.29 22.39
CA GLN A 178 -17.57 -22.10 20.97
C GLN A 178 -18.77 -22.50 20.10
N ARG A 179 -19.47 -23.57 20.45
CA ARG A 179 -20.70 -23.97 19.76
C ARG A 179 -21.82 -22.95 19.95
N ARG A 180 -21.93 -22.33 21.13
CA ARG A 180 -22.89 -21.25 21.39
C ARG A 180 -22.57 -20.03 20.53
N TYR A 181 -21.31 -19.61 20.46
CA TYR A 181 -20.86 -18.52 19.61
C TYR A 181 -21.14 -18.79 18.13
N GLN A 182 -20.85 -20.01 17.68
CA GLN A 182 -21.16 -20.39 16.32
C GLN A 182 -22.65 -20.30 16.00
N ARG A 183 -23.52 -20.78 16.89
CA ARG A 183 -24.98 -20.68 16.70
C ARG A 183 -25.42 -19.23 16.62
N ASP A 184 -24.90 -18.37 17.49
CA ASP A 184 -25.17 -16.94 17.49
C ASP A 184 -24.75 -16.28 16.17
N PHE A 185 -23.50 -16.48 15.76
CA PHE A 185 -22.99 -15.97 14.48
C PHE A 185 -23.81 -16.47 13.30
N MET A 186 -24.14 -17.76 13.27
CA MET A 186 -24.91 -18.35 12.16
C MET A 186 -26.35 -17.84 12.09
N GLY A 187 -26.97 -17.56 13.25
CA GLY A 187 -28.26 -16.90 13.37
C GLY A 187 -28.22 -15.46 12.88
N ASN A 188 -27.18 -14.72 13.28
CA ASN A 188 -27.07 -13.27 13.11
C ASN A 188 -26.07 -12.82 12.02
N LYS A 189 -25.62 -13.71 11.14
CA LYS A 189 -24.58 -13.44 10.12
C LYS A 189 -24.81 -12.20 9.28
N ARG A 190 -26.07 -11.87 8.97
CA ARG A 190 -26.43 -10.66 8.22
C ARG A 190 -26.19 -9.39 9.04
N SER A 191 -26.53 -9.42 10.33
CA SER A 191 -26.30 -8.31 11.26
C SER A 191 -24.80 -8.12 11.48
N PHE A 192 -24.03 -9.19 11.71
CA PHE A 192 -22.57 -9.12 11.78
C PHE A 192 -21.95 -8.53 10.51
N ASN A 193 -22.29 -9.05 9.33
CA ASN A 193 -21.77 -8.53 8.06
C ASN A 193 -22.14 -7.06 7.82
N SER A 194 -23.36 -6.67 8.20
CA SER A 194 -23.83 -5.29 8.04
C SER A 194 -23.16 -4.35 9.03
N ALA A 195 -22.97 -4.79 10.28
CA ALA A 195 -22.28 -4.03 11.30
C ALA A 195 -20.83 -3.80 10.87
N LEU A 196 -20.11 -4.87 10.53
CA LEU A 196 -18.69 -4.88 10.15
C LEU A 196 -18.42 -4.32 8.74
N ALA A 197 -19.43 -3.81 8.05
CA ALA A 197 -19.24 -3.16 6.76
C ALA A 197 -18.50 -1.82 6.92
N MET A 198 -17.38 -1.63 6.21
CA MET A 198 -16.64 -0.36 6.18
C MET A 198 -17.33 0.73 5.37
N ALA A 199 -18.20 0.36 4.43
CA ALA A 199 -18.93 1.30 3.60
C ALA A 199 -20.39 0.87 3.45
N SER A 200 -21.28 1.85 3.40
CA SER A 200 -22.65 1.62 2.96
C SER A 200 -22.69 1.41 1.45
N MET A 201 -23.64 0.59 0.99
CA MET A 201 -24.03 0.52 -0.40
C MET A 201 -25.40 1.19 -0.53
N GLY A 202 -25.46 2.29 -1.27
CA GLY A 202 -26.70 2.94 -1.65
C GLY A 202 -27.01 2.60 -3.10
N ALA A 203 -28.15 1.96 -3.35
CA ALA A 203 -28.61 1.64 -4.70
C ALA A 203 -30.14 1.73 -4.74
N HIS A 204 -30.68 2.10 -5.91
CA HIS A 204 -32.10 1.87 -6.19
C HIS A 204 -32.26 0.39 -6.53
N VAL A 205 -32.96 -0.34 -5.68
CA VAL A 205 -33.04 -1.80 -5.75
C VAL A 205 -34.41 -2.20 -6.26
N ASP A 206 -34.41 -2.82 -7.44
CA ASP A 206 -35.57 -3.47 -8.05
C ASP A 206 -35.49 -4.98 -7.80
N THR A 207 -36.58 -5.57 -7.32
CA THR A 207 -36.65 -7.03 -7.13
C THR A 207 -37.51 -7.61 -8.27
N PRO A 208 -36.91 -8.16 -9.34
CA PRO A 208 -37.68 -8.69 -10.46
C PRO A 208 -38.63 -9.80 -10.02
N HIS A 209 -39.87 -9.75 -10.51
CA HIS A 209 -40.88 -10.76 -10.24
C HIS A 209 -40.61 -12.05 -11.02
N GLY A 210 -40.74 -13.22 -10.39
CA GLY A 210 -40.56 -14.51 -11.04
C GLY A 210 -40.32 -15.66 -10.05
N ARG A 211 -40.15 -16.88 -10.58
CA ARG A 211 -39.87 -18.11 -9.81
C ARG A 211 -38.37 -18.47 -9.73
N GLY A 212 -37.48 -17.54 -10.07
CA GLY A 212 -36.03 -17.75 -10.03
C GLY A 212 -35.41 -17.52 -8.64
N PRO A 213 -34.11 -17.83 -8.46
CA PRO A 213 -33.37 -17.49 -7.24
C PRO A 213 -33.49 -15.99 -6.91
N TYR A 214 -33.50 -15.64 -5.62
CA TYR A 214 -33.59 -14.25 -5.18
C TYR A 214 -32.46 -13.44 -5.81
N CYS A 215 -32.83 -12.50 -6.66
CA CYS A 215 -31.93 -11.56 -7.30
C CYS A 215 -32.49 -10.16 -7.12
N PHE A 216 -31.60 -9.20 -6.93
CA PHE A 216 -31.93 -7.79 -6.86
C PHE A 216 -31.17 -7.08 -7.96
N ARG A 217 -31.85 -6.20 -8.68
CA ARG A 217 -31.31 -5.40 -9.78
C ARG A 217 -31.13 -3.99 -9.27
N PHE A 218 -30.04 -3.36 -9.68
CA PHE A 218 -29.87 -1.93 -9.51
C PHE A 218 -29.28 -1.37 -10.79
N HIS A 219 -29.71 -0.18 -11.18
CA HIS A 219 -29.21 0.53 -12.34
C HIS A 219 -28.34 1.72 -11.90
N GLY A 220 -27.29 1.99 -12.68
CA GLY A 220 -26.36 3.11 -12.45
C GLY A 220 -24.99 2.68 -11.91
N GLN A 221 -24.18 3.68 -11.56
CA GLN A 221 -22.83 3.47 -11.03
C GLN A 221 -22.86 3.19 -9.53
N VAL A 222 -22.18 2.13 -9.09
CA VAL A 222 -21.99 1.85 -7.66
C VAL A 222 -21.00 2.87 -7.09
N HIS A 223 -21.47 3.67 -6.12
CA HIS A 223 -20.62 4.58 -5.37
C HIS A 223 -20.47 4.10 -3.93
N HIS A 224 -19.24 3.86 -3.49
CA HIS A 224 -18.95 3.65 -2.08
C HIS A 224 -18.93 5.00 -1.36
N ARG A 225 -19.96 5.27 -0.55
CA ARG A 225 -19.99 6.46 0.31
C ARG A 225 -19.36 6.13 1.65
N LEU A 226 -18.09 6.52 1.81
CA LEU A 226 -17.34 6.40 3.06
C LEU A 226 -17.85 7.35 4.15
N GLY A 227 -18.44 8.48 3.74
CA GLY A 227 -18.88 9.54 4.66
C GLY A 227 -17.71 10.36 5.22
N PRO A 228 -18.00 11.36 6.08
CA PRO A 228 -16.96 12.12 6.77
C PRO A 228 -16.18 11.26 7.77
N LEU A 229 -14.96 11.67 8.16
CA LEU A 229 -14.15 10.93 9.13
C LEU A 229 -14.81 10.92 10.53
N HIS A 230 -15.39 12.05 10.92
CA HIS A 230 -16.16 12.19 12.15
C HIS A 230 -17.65 12.27 11.85
N PRO A 231 -18.51 11.74 12.73
CA PRO A 231 -19.95 11.93 12.59
C PRO A 231 -20.29 13.41 12.72
N LYS A 232 -21.40 13.82 12.12
CA LYS A 232 -21.97 15.15 12.37
C LYS A 232 -22.40 15.26 13.83
N GLU A 233 -22.46 16.48 14.35
CA GLU A 233 -22.89 16.76 15.72
C GLU A 233 -24.25 16.09 16.02
N GLY A 234 -24.33 15.41 17.18
CA GLY A 234 -25.50 14.64 17.59
C GLY A 234 -25.74 13.32 16.84
N LYS A 235 -24.91 12.94 15.86
CA LYS A 235 -25.04 11.67 15.14
C LYS A 235 -24.06 10.61 15.66
N SER A 236 -24.51 9.36 15.63
CA SER A 236 -23.71 8.20 15.95
C SER A 236 -22.69 7.89 14.84
N ARG A 237 -21.56 7.27 15.20
CA ARG A 237 -20.56 6.79 14.23
C ARG A 237 -21.10 5.61 13.46
N LEU A 238 -20.85 5.58 12.15
CA LEU A 238 -21.32 4.52 11.24
C LEU A 238 -20.19 4.02 10.33
N TYR A 239 -20.26 2.75 9.94
CA TYR A 239 -19.38 2.11 8.96
C TYR A 239 -17.88 2.31 9.26
N GLY A 240 -17.12 2.85 8.32
CA GLY A 240 -15.69 3.13 8.44
C GLY A 240 -15.30 3.99 9.64
N GLN A 241 -16.19 4.88 10.11
CA GLN A 241 -15.93 5.74 11.27
C GLN A 241 -15.74 4.94 12.57
N ILE A 242 -16.30 3.74 12.65
CA ILE A 242 -16.22 2.88 13.83
C ILE A 242 -14.81 2.31 14.01
N TYR A 243 -14.05 2.12 12.92
CA TYR A 243 -12.72 1.52 12.93
C TYR A 243 -11.61 2.46 13.43
N ILE A 244 -11.95 3.71 13.73
CA ILE A 244 -11.04 4.68 14.36
C ILE A 244 -11.09 4.58 15.89
N LEU A 245 -12.15 3.95 16.41
CA LEU A 245 -12.35 3.77 17.84
C LEU A 245 -11.52 2.58 18.35
N ASP A 246 -11.19 2.63 19.64
CA ASP A 246 -10.70 1.44 20.34
C ASP A 246 -11.74 0.32 20.28
N THR A 247 -11.25 -0.93 20.37
CA THR A 247 -12.06 -2.15 20.14
C THR A 247 -13.33 -2.16 20.99
N GLU A 248 -13.23 -1.85 22.28
CA GLU A 248 -14.37 -1.86 23.20
C GLU A 248 -15.43 -0.81 22.83
N LEU A 249 -14.98 0.40 22.47
CA LEU A 249 -15.87 1.48 22.08
C LEU A 249 -16.52 1.21 20.72
N ALA A 250 -15.79 0.56 19.80
CA ALA A 250 -16.33 0.09 18.53
C ALA A 250 -17.43 -0.96 18.76
N VAL A 251 -17.23 -1.92 19.66
CA VAL A 251 -18.24 -2.92 20.04
C VAL A 251 -19.47 -2.24 20.63
N HIS A 252 -19.30 -1.35 21.61
CA HIS A 252 -20.42 -0.61 22.20
C HIS A 252 -21.22 0.17 21.14
N GLN A 253 -20.51 0.84 20.22
CA GLN A 253 -21.12 1.57 19.12
C GLN A 253 -21.92 0.66 18.16
N ARG A 254 -21.42 -0.55 17.90
CA ARG A 254 -22.10 -1.55 17.07
C ARG A 254 -23.32 -2.14 17.78
N MET A 255 -23.21 -2.43 19.07
CA MET A 255 -24.29 -2.99 19.89
C MET A 255 -25.41 -1.99 20.17
N GLY A 256 -25.12 -0.68 20.16
CA GLY A 256 -26.13 0.37 20.24
C GLY A 256 -27.07 0.45 19.01
N ASN A 257 -26.82 -0.32 17.95
CA ASN A 257 -27.73 -0.41 16.81
C ASN A 257 -28.77 -1.50 17.05
N ALA A 258 -30.06 -1.15 16.97
CA ALA A 258 -31.18 -2.07 17.17
C ALA A 258 -31.12 -3.33 16.28
N ARG A 259 -30.49 -3.25 15.08
CA ARG A 259 -30.31 -4.42 14.19
C ARG A 259 -29.34 -5.48 14.72
N ASN A 260 -28.54 -5.11 15.72
CA ASN A 260 -27.56 -5.98 16.36
C ASN A 260 -27.98 -6.38 17.78
N ALA A 261 -29.24 -6.12 18.18
CA ALA A 261 -29.73 -6.43 19.52
C ALA A 261 -29.61 -7.92 19.89
N GLU A 262 -29.71 -8.80 18.89
CA GLU A 262 -29.59 -10.25 19.05
C GLU A 262 -28.14 -10.75 18.93
N CYS A 263 -27.18 -9.90 18.54
CA CYS A 263 -25.78 -10.29 18.36
C CYS A 263 -25.07 -10.46 19.71
N ASN A 264 -24.21 -11.47 19.83
CA ASN A 264 -23.34 -11.58 20.99
C ASN A 264 -22.21 -10.52 20.95
N PRO A 265 -22.04 -9.68 21.99
CA PRO A 265 -21.01 -8.64 22.03
C PRO A 265 -19.58 -9.19 22.04
N GLN A 266 -19.35 -10.42 22.51
CA GLN A 266 -18.02 -11.03 22.48
C GLN A 266 -17.59 -11.51 21.09
N LEU A 267 -18.54 -11.58 20.15
CA LEU A 267 -18.30 -11.92 18.75
C LEU A 267 -18.20 -10.71 17.81
N MET A 268 -18.58 -9.53 18.29
CA MET A 268 -18.65 -8.30 17.52
C MET A 268 -17.32 -7.55 17.54
#